data_AF-J0CAA2-F1
#
_entry.id   AF-J0CAA2-F1
#
_cell.length_a   1.000
_cell.length_b   1.000
_cell.length_c   1.000
_cell.angle_alpha   90.00
_cell.angle_beta   90.00
_cell.angle_gamma   90.00
#
_symmetry.space_group_name_H-M   'P 1'
#
loop_
_entity.id
_entity.type
_entity.pdbx_description
1 polymer ?
#
loop_
_entity_poly.entity_id
_entity_poly.type
_entity_poly.pdbx_seq_one_letter_code
_entity_poly.pdbx_strand_id
1 'polypeptide(L)'
;MTIRPEILDHWSEVSAWLPAGFDLEATARLRGAFTRVREIKNAETLLRLALAYGGLGMSLRETCAWAEAGGIARLSDPSLLERLCKAAPWLGDIVATLIAEQTKVPAGRWAGYR
;
A
#
# COMPACT_ATOMS: atom_id res chain seq x y z
N MET A 1 15.22 -16.04 1.14
CA MET A 1 14.66 -15.57 -0.15
C MET A 1 15.52 -14.40 -0.61
N THR A 2 16.02 -14.40 -1.85
CA THR A 2 16.75 -13.23 -2.37
C THR A 2 15.73 -12.13 -2.58
N ILE A 3 15.72 -11.12 -1.70
CA ILE A 3 14.95 -9.90 -1.91
C ILE A 3 15.47 -9.32 -3.21
N ARG A 4 14.66 -9.35 -4.27
CA ARG A 4 15.05 -8.82 -5.57
C ARG A 4 15.06 -7.30 -5.47
N PRO A 5 16.23 -6.65 -5.49
CA PRO A 5 16.31 -5.21 -5.38
C PRO A 5 15.73 -4.52 -6.63
N GLU A 6 15.47 -5.27 -7.71
CA GLU A 6 14.72 -4.73 -8.85
C GLU A 6 13.27 -4.34 -8.47
N ILE A 7 12.69 -4.99 -7.46
CA ILE A 7 11.33 -4.69 -6.98
C ILE A 7 11.30 -3.39 -6.14
N LEU A 8 12.46 -2.85 -5.76
CA LEU A 8 12.57 -1.84 -4.69
C LEU A 8 12.13 -0.42 -5.05
N ASP A 9 11.91 -0.03 -6.31
CA ASP A 9 11.45 1.35 -6.55
C ASP A 9 10.61 1.59 -7.80
N HIS A 10 9.67 0.70 -8.10
CA HIS A 10 8.58 0.97 -9.05
C HIS A 10 7.44 1.80 -8.42
N TRP A 11 7.74 2.54 -7.35
CA TRP A 11 6.70 3.25 -6.61
C TRP A 11 5.98 4.29 -7.48
N SER A 12 6.72 4.98 -8.36
CA SER A 12 6.13 5.92 -9.31
C SER A 12 5.04 5.26 -10.17
N GLU A 13 5.30 4.06 -10.69
CA GLU A 13 4.34 3.28 -11.47
C GLU A 13 3.15 2.84 -10.62
N VAL A 14 3.39 2.30 -9.42
CA VAL A 14 2.31 1.87 -8.50
C VAL A 14 1.43 3.04 -8.08
N SER A 15 2.03 4.18 -7.76
CA SER A 15 1.31 5.39 -7.35
C SER A 15 0.44 5.97 -8.46
N ALA A 16 0.80 5.75 -9.73
CA ALA A 16 0.02 6.18 -10.89
C ALA A 16 -1.31 5.42 -11.04
N TRP A 17 -1.45 4.24 -10.41
CA TRP A 17 -2.72 3.50 -10.37
C TRP A 17 -3.70 4.04 -9.34
N LEU A 18 -3.27 4.88 -8.40
CA LEU A 18 -4.18 5.46 -7.41
C LEU A 18 -5.15 6.44 -8.10
N PRO A 19 -6.43 6.47 -7.68
CA PRO A 19 -7.41 7.37 -8.24
C PRO A 19 -6.95 8.82 -8.15
N ALA A 20 -7.12 9.58 -9.25
CA ALA A 20 -6.78 10.99 -9.26
C ALA A 20 -7.54 11.73 -8.15
N GLY A 21 -6.81 12.45 -7.30
CA GLY A 21 -7.39 13.19 -6.16
C GLY A 21 -7.61 12.36 -4.89
N PHE A 22 -7.22 11.08 -4.85
CA PHE A 22 -7.21 10.31 -3.61
C PHE A 22 -6.08 10.78 -2.69
N ASP A 23 -6.42 11.55 -1.67
CA ASP A 23 -5.47 12.03 -0.66
C ASP A 23 -5.15 10.89 0.35
N LEU A 24 -4.03 10.21 0.12
CA LEU A 24 -3.53 9.14 0.99
C LEU A 24 -3.38 9.59 2.45
N GLU A 25 -2.85 10.79 2.68
CA GLU A 25 -2.52 11.26 4.01
C GLU A 25 -3.78 11.63 4.79
N ALA A 26 -4.71 12.35 4.16
CA ALA A 26 -5.98 12.73 4.77
C ALA A 26 -6.84 11.49 5.08
N THR A 27 -6.97 10.56 4.12
CA THR A 27 -7.76 9.34 4.31
C THR A 27 -7.14 8.41 5.36
N ALA A 28 -5.81 8.28 5.39
CA ALA A 28 -5.12 7.48 6.40
C ALA A 28 -5.32 8.04 7.81
N ARG A 29 -5.26 9.37 7.96
CA ARG A 29 -5.53 10.05 9.24
C ARG A 29 -6.98 9.90 9.67
N LEU A 30 -7.92 10.12 8.74
CA LEU A 30 -9.36 9.99 8.99
C LEU A 30 -9.73 8.58 9.50
N ARG A 31 -9.12 7.54 8.93
CA ARG A 31 -9.33 6.15 9.33
C ARG A 31 -8.48 5.68 10.50
N GLY A 32 -7.64 6.56 11.07
CA GLY A 32 -6.76 6.21 12.18
C GLY A 32 -5.59 5.29 11.79
N ALA A 33 -5.38 5.03 10.50
CA ALA A 33 -4.25 4.27 9.98
C ALA A 33 -2.93 5.01 10.21
N PHE A 34 -2.95 6.35 10.08
CA PHE A 34 -1.79 7.20 10.29
C PHE A 34 -2.08 8.28 11.33
N THR A 35 -1.70 8.04 12.58
CA THR A 35 -2.01 8.94 13.71
C THR A 35 -0.78 9.62 14.31
N ARG A 36 0.41 9.01 14.20
CA ARG A 36 1.65 9.53 14.76
C ARG A 36 2.80 9.31 13.77
N VAL A 37 3.46 10.41 13.42
CA VAL A 37 4.72 10.41 12.67
C VAL A 37 5.81 9.91 13.61
N ARG A 38 6.34 8.72 13.34
CA ARG A 38 7.52 8.13 14.03
C ARG A 38 8.45 7.62 12.93
N GLU A 39 8.71 6.31 12.90
CA GLU A 39 9.51 5.64 11.86
C GLU A 39 8.84 5.66 10.48
N ILE A 40 7.51 5.74 10.44
CA ILE A 40 6.75 5.97 9.20
C ILE A 40 6.46 7.47 9.10
N LYS A 41 6.98 8.10 8.04
CA LYS A 41 6.93 9.56 7.86
C LYS A 41 5.66 10.07 7.17
N ASN A 42 5.02 9.22 6.37
CA ASN A 42 3.82 9.56 5.60
C ASN A 42 2.97 8.31 5.31
N ALA A 43 1.72 8.52 4.90
CA ALA A 43 0.81 7.44 4.52
C ALA A 43 1.32 6.62 3.32
N GLU A 44 2.07 7.24 2.40
CA GLU A 44 2.72 6.56 1.28
C GLU A 44 3.62 5.41 1.75
N THR A 45 4.48 5.69 2.72
CA THR A 45 5.38 4.69 3.32
C THR A 45 4.59 3.54 3.95
N LEU A 46 3.48 3.84 4.63
CA LEU A 46 2.60 2.82 5.20
C LEU A 46 1.99 1.93 4.11
N LEU A 47 1.55 2.50 2.99
CA LEU A 47 1.02 1.76 1.86
C LEU A 47 2.08 0.88 1.21
N ARG A 48 3.31 1.40 1.02
CA ARG A 48 4.45 0.62 0.51
C ARG A 48 4.73 -0.62 1.36
N LEU A 49 4.75 -0.46 2.69
CA LEU A 49 4.94 -1.56 3.63
C LEU A 49 3.79 -2.58 3.57
N ALA A 50 2.55 -2.12 3.43
CA ALA A 50 1.38 -2.99 3.30
C ALA A 50 1.43 -3.82 2.00
N LEU A 51 1.84 -3.22 0.88
CA LEU A 51 2.02 -3.93 -0.39
C LEU A 51 3.21 -4.88 -0.37
N ALA A 52 4.31 -4.53 0.30
CA ALA A 52 5.43 -5.45 0.47
C ALA A 52 5.03 -6.70 1.27
N TYR A 53 4.34 -6.50 2.40
CA TYR A 53 3.87 -7.60 3.23
C TYR A 53 2.78 -8.44 2.55
N GLY A 54 1.69 -7.80 2.10
CA GLY A 54 0.51 -8.49 1.60
C GLY A 54 0.51 -8.76 0.09
N GLY A 55 1.04 -7.83 -0.71
CA GLY A 55 1.04 -7.91 -2.17
C GLY A 55 2.21 -8.70 -2.75
N LEU A 56 3.40 -8.57 -2.16
CA LEU A 56 4.60 -9.31 -2.57
C LEU A 56 4.83 -10.60 -1.75
N GLY A 57 4.00 -10.86 -0.74
CA GLY A 57 4.08 -12.06 0.10
C GLY A 57 5.30 -12.10 1.02
N MET A 58 5.93 -10.96 1.32
CA MET A 58 7.03 -10.90 2.27
C MET A 58 6.54 -11.18 3.69
N SER A 59 7.33 -11.92 4.47
CA SER A 59 7.12 -11.98 5.92
C SER A 59 7.30 -10.59 6.56
N LEU A 60 6.83 -10.42 7.81
CA LEU A 60 7.06 -9.18 8.58
C LEU A 60 8.56 -8.86 8.67
N ARG A 61 9.37 -9.88 8.97
CA ARG A 61 10.83 -9.75 9.07
C ARG A 61 11.46 -9.32 7.76
N GLU A 62 11.05 -9.93 6.65
CA GLU A 62 11.55 -9.55 5.32
C GLU A 62 11.13 -8.13 4.95
N THR A 63 9.90 -7.73 5.28
CA THR A 63 9.38 -6.39 5.04
C THR A 63 10.17 -5.33 5.83
N CYS A 64 10.46 -5.58 7.11
CA CYS A 64 11.29 -4.70 7.94
C CYS A 64 12.72 -4.61 7.39
N ALA A 65 13.34 -5.74 7.02
CA ALA A 65 14.70 -5.76 6.47
C ALA A 65 14.77 -5.04 5.11
N TRP A 66 13.78 -5.23 4.25
CA TRP A 66 13.62 -4.54 2.98
C TRP A 66 13.48 -3.03 3.18
N ALA A 67 12.63 -2.61 4.12
CA ALA A 67 12.39 -1.20 4.42
C ALA A 67 13.64 -0.51 4.98
N GLU A 68 14.41 -1.19 5.84
CA GLU A 68 15.65 -0.66 6.40
C GLU A 68 16.74 -0.58 5.32
N ALA A 69 16.90 -1.63 4.50
CA ALA A 69 17.87 -1.64 3.40
C ALA A 69 17.58 -0.59 2.32
N GLY A 70 16.29 -0.31 2.05
CA GLY A 70 15.84 0.71 1.11
C GLY A 70 15.76 2.13 1.69
N GLY A 71 16.09 2.33 2.98
CA GLY A 71 15.97 3.63 3.64
C GLY A 71 14.52 4.15 3.78
N ILE A 72 13.52 3.27 3.62
CA ILE A 72 12.09 3.58 3.64
C ILE A 72 11.61 3.83 5.07
N ALA A 73 11.90 2.90 5.98
CA ALA A 73 11.55 2.98 7.39
C ALA A 73 12.37 1.98 8.20
N ARG A 74 12.62 2.29 9.47
CA ARG A 74 13.31 1.39 10.41
C ARG A 74 12.36 1.01 11.54
N LEU A 75 11.92 -0.23 11.60
CA LEU A 75 10.87 -0.66 12.51
C LEU A 75 11.01 -2.13 12.88
N SER A 76 10.42 -2.53 14.00
CA SER A 76 10.38 -3.93 14.44
C SER A 76 9.14 -4.64 13.91
N ASP A 77 9.21 -5.97 13.75
CA ASP A 77 8.10 -6.79 13.25
C ASP A 77 6.77 -6.56 14.00
N PRO A 78 6.72 -6.50 15.35
CA PRO A 78 5.47 -6.22 16.06
C PRO A 78 4.94 -4.81 15.78
N SER A 79 5.84 -3.83 15.66
CA SER A 79 5.45 -2.44 15.36
C SER A 79 4.91 -2.30 13.93
N LEU A 80 5.44 -3.07 12.98
CA LEU A 80 4.90 -3.17 11.62
C LEU A 80 3.51 -3.81 11.65
N LEU A 81 3.36 -4.96 12.32
CA LEU A 81 2.08 -5.67 12.39
C LEU A 81 0.97 -4.81 13.00
N GLU A 82 1.23 -4.15 14.14
CA GLU A 82 0.25 -3.26 14.76
C GLU A 82 -0.22 -2.14 13.82
N ARG A 83 0.69 -1.58 13.03
CA ARG A 83 0.39 -0.52 12.07
C ARG A 83 -0.43 -1.05 10.89
N LEU A 84 -0.09 -2.23 10.36
CA LEU A 84 -0.85 -2.87 9.29
C LEU A 84 -2.27 -3.22 9.75
N CYS A 85 -2.44 -3.74 10.97
CA CYS A 85 -3.76 -3.99 11.55
C CYS A 85 -4.59 -2.71 11.65
N LYS A 86 -4.00 -1.59 12.10
CA LYS A 86 -4.68 -0.28 12.14
C LYS A 86 -4.96 0.29 10.74
N ALA A 87 -4.15 -0.06 9.76
CA ALA A 87 -4.32 0.35 8.37
C ALA A 87 -5.42 -0.43 7.63
N ALA A 88 -5.86 -1.58 8.12
CA ALA A 88 -6.78 -2.46 7.40
C ALA A 88 -8.07 -1.76 6.91
N PRO A 89 -8.79 -0.95 7.73
CA PRO A 89 -9.96 -0.22 7.24
C PRO A 89 -9.62 0.79 6.14
N TRP A 90 -8.47 1.46 6.25
CA TRP A 90 -8.00 2.43 5.26
C TRP A 90 -7.61 1.75 3.94
N LEU A 91 -6.93 0.61 3.99
CA LEU A 91 -6.64 -0.19 2.80
C LEU A 91 -7.93 -0.62 2.08
N GLY A 92 -8.98 -0.93 2.83
CA GLY A 92 -10.31 -1.20 2.30
C GLY A 92 -10.88 -0.02 1.49
N ASP A 93 -10.74 1.22 1.98
CA ASP A 93 -11.19 2.41 1.23
C ASP A 93 -10.40 2.61 -0.07
N ILE A 94 -9.08 2.35 -0.05
CA ILE A 94 -8.25 2.46 -1.26
C ILE A 94 -8.78 1.48 -2.32
N VAL A 95 -8.97 0.22 -1.94
CA VAL A 95 -9.50 -0.82 -2.85
C VAL A 95 -10.91 -0.47 -3.33
N ALA A 96 -11.79 -0.02 -2.44
CA ALA A 96 -13.14 0.39 -2.81
C ALA A 96 -13.14 1.54 -3.81
N THR A 97 -12.25 2.53 -3.64
CA THR A 97 -12.12 3.66 -4.57
C THR A 97 -11.57 3.20 -5.93
N LEU A 98 -10.56 2.34 -5.94
CA LEU A 98 -10.02 1.74 -7.17
C LEU A 98 -11.10 0.99 -7.96
N ILE A 99 -11.91 0.17 -7.27
CA ILE A 99 -13.04 -0.54 -7.88
C ILE A 99 -14.07 0.46 -8.44
N ALA A 100 -14.41 1.50 -7.68
CA ALA A 100 -15.36 2.52 -8.11
C ALA A 100 -14.90 3.31 -9.34
N GLU A 101 -13.60 3.59 -9.48
CA GLU A 101 -13.06 4.17 -10.73
C GLU A 101 -13.17 3.20 -11.90
N GLN A 102 -12.88 1.91 -11.67
CA GLN A 102 -12.95 0.90 -12.72
C GLN A 102 -14.37 0.70 -13.26
N THR A 103 -15.41 0.86 -12.43
CA THR A 103 -16.81 0.71 -12.85
C THR A 103 -17.38 1.93 -13.58
N LYS A 104 -16.72 3.10 -13.54
CA LYS A 104 -17.08 4.25 -14.38
C LYS A 104 -16.79 4.01 -15.86
N VAL A 105 -15.85 3.13 -16.16
CA VAL A 105 -15.61 2.64 -17.52
C VAL A 105 -16.74 1.67 -17.84
N PRO A 106 -17.63 1.96 -18.82
CA PRO A 106 -18.67 1.02 -19.17
C PRO A 106 -18.00 -0.29 -19.57
N ALA A 107 -18.43 -1.40 -18.95
CA ALA A 107 -17.96 -2.72 -19.33
C ALA A 107 -18.18 -2.87 -20.83
N GLY A 108 -17.08 -2.82 -21.60
CA GLY A 108 -17.13 -3.04 -23.04
C GLY A 108 -17.91 -4.32 -23.27
N ARG A 109 -18.90 -4.28 -24.15
CA ARG A 109 -19.71 -5.45 -24.52
C ARG A 109 -18.73 -6.59 -24.79
N TRP A 110 -18.72 -7.61 -23.92
CA TRP A 110 -17.90 -8.80 -24.14
C TRP A 110 -18.32 -9.37 -25.50
N ALA A 111 -17.40 -9.35 -26.46
CA ALA A 111 -17.66 -9.78 -27.84
C ALA A 111 -17.81 -11.32 -28.00
N GLY A 112 -17.94 -12.03 -26.87
CA GLY A 112 -17.80 -13.49 -26.76
C GLY A 112 -19.10 -14.29 -26.89
N TYR A 113 -20.21 -13.70 -27.35
CA TYR A 113 -21.37 -14.47 -27.80
C TYR A 113 -21.44 -14.44 -29.33
N ARG A 114 -20.91 -15.49 -29.95
CA ARG A 114 -21.31 -15.95 -31.30
C ARG A 114 -21.63 -17.43 -31.21
#